data_AF-A0A939XVS1-F1
#
_entry.id   AF-A0A939XVS1-F1
#
_cell.length_a   1.000
_cell.length_b   1.000
_cell.length_c   1.000
_cell.angle_alpha   90.00
_cell.angle_beta   90.00
_cell.angle_gamma   90.00
#
_symmetry.space_group_name_H-M   'P 1'
#
loop_
_entity.id
_entity.type
_entity.pdbx_description
1 polymer ?
#
loop_
_entity_poly.entity_id
_entity_poly.type
_entity_poly.pdbx_seq_one_letter_code
_entity_poly.pdbx_strand_id
1 'polypeptide(L)'
;MTTKPWQGRFTQPTDKFVEEFTASIGFDKRLYRHDIEGSIAHVTMLARQGIVTEAEKEQIVSGLRAILADFEAGNFDFSVALEDIHMNIEARLTERIGAVGGKLHTARSRN
;
A
#
# COMPACT_ATOMS: atom_id res chain seq x y z
N MET A 1 5.40 -13.11 -5.35
CA MET A 1 5.80 -11.77 -4.85
C MET A 1 6.13 -11.93 -3.38
N THR A 2 7.19 -11.29 -2.89
CA THR A 2 7.53 -11.30 -1.46
C THR A 2 6.44 -10.61 -0.65
N THR A 3 6.10 -11.16 0.52
CA THR A 3 5.04 -10.65 1.41
C THR A 3 5.31 -9.24 1.93
N LYS A 4 6.59 -8.85 2.01
CA LYS A 4 7.03 -7.52 2.45
C LYS A 4 8.00 -6.91 1.43
N PRO A 5 7.99 -5.58 1.23
CA PRO A 5 8.80 -4.91 0.20
C PRO A 5 10.31 -5.03 0.46
N TRP A 6 10.72 -5.31 1.69
CA TRP A 6 12.12 -5.42 2.11
C TRP A 6 12.60 -6.87 2.32
N GLN A 7 11.68 -7.86 2.30
CA GLN A 7 11.98 -9.25 2.64
C GLN A 7 12.98 -9.91 1.68
N GLY A 8 13.09 -9.45 0.44
CA GLY A 8 13.95 -10.06 -0.59
C GLY A 8 15.45 -10.12 -0.26
N ARG A 9 15.91 -9.46 0.81
CA ARG A 9 17.30 -9.47 1.28
C ARG A 9 17.58 -10.46 2.43
N PHE A 10 16.56 -11.13 2.97
CA PHE A 10 16.69 -12.01 4.14
C PHE A 10 16.40 -13.46 3.76
N THR A 11 17.16 -14.40 4.34
CA THR A 11 17.01 -15.85 4.11
C THR A 11 16.21 -16.56 5.20
N GLN A 12 15.96 -15.89 6.33
CA GLN A 12 15.19 -16.40 7.46
C GLN A 12 13.96 -15.51 7.71
N PRO A 13 12.84 -16.07 8.20
CA PRO A 13 11.69 -15.28 8.61
C PRO A 13 12.04 -14.40 9.82
N THR A 14 11.39 -13.24 9.91
CA THR A 14 11.47 -12.39 11.10
C THR A 14 10.79 -13.08 12.27
N ASP A 15 11.35 -12.95 13.48
CA ASP A 15 10.72 -13.45 14.69
C ASP A 15 9.38 -12.75 14.93
N LYS A 16 8.34 -13.50 15.30
CA LYS A 16 6.98 -12.96 15.49
C LYS A 16 6.93 -11.84 16.53
N PHE A 17 7.70 -11.94 17.60
CA PHE A 17 7.76 -10.89 18.60
C PHE A 17 8.34 -9.60 18.01
N VAL A 18 9.35 -9.71 17.14
CA VAL A 18 9.92 -8.54 16.46
C VAL A 18 8.91 -7.93 15.49
N GLU A 19 8.13 -8.75 14.77
CA GLU A 19 7.07 -8.24 13.90
C GLU A 19 6.01 -7.47 14.69
N GLU A 20 5.51 -8.03 15.79
CA GLU A 20 4.52 -7.35 16.64
C GLU A 20 5.08 -6.09 17.29
N PHE A 21 6.33 -6.11 17.74
CA PHE A 21 6.99 -4.96 18.36
C PHE A 21 7.25 -3.80 17.38
N THR A 22 7.51 -4.13 16.10
CA THR A 22 7.84 -3.13 15.08
C THR A 22 6.63 -2.65 14.27
N ALA A 23 5.50 -3.37 14.34
CA ALA A 23 4.27 -2.98 13.65
C ALA A 23 3.68 -1.68 14.21
N SER A 24 3.46 -0.70 13.34
CA SER A 24 2.81 0.57 13.66
C SER A 24 1.29 0.56 13.40
N ILE A 25 0.76 -0.49 12.77
CA ILE A 25 -0.66 -0.56 12.35
C ILE A 25 -1.67 -0.36 13.49
N GLY A 26 -1.27 -0.68 14.72
CA GLY A 26 -2.09 -0.46 15.91
C GLY A 26 -2.51 1.00 16.10
N PHE A 27 -1.68 1.95 15.66
CA PHE A 27 -1.91 3.39 15.84
C PHE A 27 -1.89 4.20 14.54
N ASP A 28 -1.10 3.81 13.52
CA ASP A 28 -0.96 4.58 12.29
C ASP A 28 -2.16 4.45 11.34
N LYS A 29 -3.02 3.44 11.55
CA LYS A 29 -4.23 3.21 10.74
C LYS A 29 -5.13 4.44 10.62
N ARG A 30 -5.08 5.35 11.59
CA ARG A 30 -5.79 6.64 11.56
C ARG A 30 -5.39 7.55 10.37
N LEU A 31 -4.24 7.28 9.76
CA LEU A 31 -3.68 8.05 8.64
C LEU A 31 -4.13 7.55 7.26
N TYR A 32 -5.03 6.54 7.19
CA TYR A 32 -5.45 5.92 5.92
C TYR A 32 -5.89 6.94 4.85
N ARG A 33 -6.63 7.99 5.25
CA ARG A 33 -7.08 9.04 4.30
C ARG A 33 -5.91 9.76 3.66
N HIS A 34 -4.92 10.14 4.48
CA HIS A 34 -3.77 10.91 4.03
C HIS A 34 -2.84 10.06 3.16
N ASP A 35 -2.66 8.78 3.49
CA ASP A 35 -1.90 7.86 2.65
C ASP A 35 -2.56 7.66 1.28
N ILE A 36 -3.89 7.48 1.25
CA ILE A 36 -4.65 7.31 -0.01
C ILE A 36 -4.58 8.58 -0.87
N GLU A 37 -4.80 9.76 -0.28
CA GLU A 37 -4.74 11.03 -0.99
C GLU A 37 -3.33 11.30 -1.55
N GLY A 38 -2.29 11.06 -0.74
CA GLY A 38 -0.90 11.15 -1.17
C GLY A 38 -0.57 10.15 -2.28
N SER A 39 -1.12 8.93 -2.21
CA SER A 39 -0.95 7.90 -3.22
C SER A 39 -1.64 8.26 -4.55
N ILE A 40 -2.82 8.88 -4.52
CA ILE A 40 -3.49 9.40 -5.71
C ILE A 40 -2.65 10.52 -6.37
N ALA A 41 -2.12 11.44 -5.57
CA ALA A 41 -1.24 12.49 -6.08
C ALA A 41 0.03 11.91 -6.71
N HIS A 42 0.65 10.93 -6.06
CA HIS A 42 1.85 10.25 -6.53
C HIS A 42 1.64 9.54 -7.87
N VAL A 43 0.61 8.69 -8.00
CA VAL A 43 0.37 7.99 -9.27
C VAL A 43 -0.02 8.95 -10.40
N THR A 44 -0.69 10.05 -10.07
CA THR A 44 -0.98 11.12 -11.05
C THR A 44 0.32 11.76 -11.55
N MET A 45 1.30 11.97 -10.67
CA MET A 45 2.63 12.44 -11.06
C MET A 45 3.37 11.39 -11.90
N LEU A 46 3.36 10.11 -11.51
CA LEU A 46 4.00 9.04 -12.27
C LEU A 46 3.47 8.96 -13.72
N ALA A 47 2.17 9.13 -13.92
CA ALA A 47 1.55 9.17 -15.25
C ALA A 47 2.06 10.36 -16.08
N ARG A 48 2.11 11.55 -15.47
CA ARG A 48 2.66 12.76 -16.10
C ARG A 48 4.12 12.60 -16.52
N GLN A 49 4.91 11.80 -15.78
CA GLN A 49 6.30 11.49 -16.12
C GLN A 49 6.44 10.32 -17.11
N GLY A 50 5.34 9.69 -17.53
CA GLY A 50 5.34 8.54 -18.43
C GLY A 50 5.86 7.24 -17.81
N ILE A 51 5.94 7.17 -16.48
CA ILE A 51 6.39 5.97 -15.75
C ILE A 51 5.29 4.90 -15.69
N VAL A 52 4.03 5.35 -15.62
CA VAL A 52 2.83 4.52 -15.78
C VAL A 52 1.96 5.12 -16.88
N THR A 53 1.13 4.30 -17.51
CA THR A 53 0.17 4.78 -18.50
C THR A 53 -1.02 5.50 -17.84
N GLU A 54 -1.73 6.33 -18.60
CA GLU A 54 -2.97 6.97 -18.12
C GLU A 54 -4.03 5.95 -17.68
N ALA A 55 -4.13 4.82 -18.40
CA ALA A 55 -5.03 3.73 -18.05
C ALA A 55 -4.65 3.06 -16.73
N GLU A 56 -3.35 2.82 -16.49
CA GLU A 56 -2.87 2.27 -15.21
C GLU A 56 -3.09 3.25 -14.06
N LYS A 57 -2.86 4.54 -14.29
CA LYS A 57 -3.19 5.59 -13.32
C LYS A 57 -4.67 5.58 -12.96
N GLU A 58 -5.57 5.48 -13.93
CA GLU A 58 -7.02 5.41 -13.69
C GLU A 58 -7.41 4.17 -12.89
N GLN A 59 -6.82 3.01 -13.20
CA GLN A 59 -7.03 1.78 -12.44
C GLN A 59 -6.58 1.93 -10.98
N ILE A 60 -5.39 2.49 -10.74
CA ILE A 60 -4.85 2.71 -9.40
C ILE A 60 -5.72 3.70 -8.63
N VAL A 61 -6.08 4.84 -9.23
CA VAL A 61 -6.92 5.86 -8.57
C VAL A 61 -8.30 5.30 -8.23
N SER A 62 -8.92 4.55 -9.14
CA SER A 62 -10.20 3.89 -8.88
C SER A 62 -10.09 2.87 -7.75
N GLY A 63 -9.05 2.03 -7.76
CA GLY A 63 -8.79 1.06 -6.71
C GLY A 63 -8.58 1.70 -5.34
N LEU A 64 -7.81 2.79 -5.27
CA LEU A 64 -7.57 3.56 -4.04
C LEU A 64 -8.86 4.19 -3.50
N ARG A 65 -9.73 4.73 -4.36
CA ARG A 65 -11.04 5.27 -3.97
C ARG A 65 -11.99 4.18 -3.46
N ALA A 66 -11.97 3.00 -4.07
CA ALA A 66 -12.75 1.86 -3.58
C ALA A 66 -12.27 1.42 -2.20
N ILE A 67 -10.94 1.35 -1.99
CA ILE A 67 -10.36 1.04 -0.67
C ILE A 67 -10.76 2.09 0.37
N LEU A 68 -10.74 3.38 0.01
CA LEU A 68 -11.21 4.45 0.90
C LEU A 68 -12.67 4.24 1.32
N ALA A 69 -13.55 3.90 0.38
CA ALA A 69 -14.95 3.62 0.68
C ALA A 69 -15.11 2.43 1.66
N ASP A 70 -14.28 1.38 1.52
CA ASP A 70 -14.32 0.25 2.45
C ASP A 70 -13.85 0.64 3.86
N PHE A 71 -12.83 1.50 3.97
CA PHE A 71 -12.44 2.07 5.27
C PHE A 71 -13.59 2.86 5.91
N GLU A 72 -14.27 3.70 5.13
CA GLU A 72 -15.39 4.50 5.61
C GLU A 72 -16.61 3.66 6.01
N ALA A 73 -16.82 2.53 5.35
CA ALA A 73 -17.85 1.55 5.68
C ALA A 73 -17.48 0.64 6.87
N GLY A 74 -16.25 0.71 7.38
CA GLY A 74 -15.75 -0.19 8.42
C GLY A 74 -15.43 -1.61 7.93
N ASN A 75 -15.34 -1.80 6.61
CA ASN A 75 -15.14 -3.08 5.94
C ASN A 75 -13.67 -3.29 5.52
N PHE A 76 -12.73 -3.03 6.44
CA PHE A 76 -11.30 -3.22 6.17
C PHE A 76 -10.62 -4.05 7.25
N ASP A 77 -10.16 -5.23 6.87
CA ASP A 77 -9.36 -6.10 7.72
C ASP A 77 -7.88 -5.72 7.62
N PHE A 78 -7.33 -5.25 8.74
CA PHE A 78 -5.92 -4.92 8.88
C PHE A 78 -5.10 -6.18 9.19
N SER A 79 -3.89 -6.23 8.63
CA SER A 79 -2.91 -7.26 8.93
C SER A 79 -1.70 -6.67 9.67
N VAL A 80 -1.42 -7.20 10.86
CA VAL A 80 -0.18 -6.88 11.62
C VAL A 80 1.06 -7.36 10.86
N ALA A 81 0.95 -8.45 10.09
CA ALA A 81 2.05 -8.94 9.26
C ALA A 81 2.41 -7.98 8.11
N LEU A 82 1.53 -7.02 7.79
CA LEU A 82 1.81 -5.94 6.87
C LEU A 82 2.39 -4.69 7.56
N GLU A 83 2.70 -4.75 8.86
CA GLU A 83 3.44 -3.74 9.64
C GLU A 83 2.73 -2.39 9.83
N ASP A 84 2.41 -1.70 8.75
CA ASP A 84 1.98 -0.30 8.72
C ASP A 84 0.76 -0.07 7.80
N ILE A 85 0.15 1.11 7.88
CA ILE A 85 -1.02 1.45 7.06
C ILE A 85 -0.71 1.48 5.56
N HIS A 86 0.50 1.89 5.19
CA HIS A 86 0.95 2.04 3.80
C HIS A 86 0.96 0.68 3.09
N MET A 87 1.58 -0.32 3.73
CA MET A 87 1.65 -1.69 3.24
C MET A 87 0.28 -2.37 3.24
N ASN A 88 -0.59 -2.09 4.22
CA ASN A 88 -1.97 -2.57 4.19
C ASN A 88 -2.74 -2.05 2.95
N ILE A 89 -2.59 -0.77 2.61
CA ILE A 89 -3.21 -0.18 1.43
C ILE A 89 -2.61 -0.74 0.13
N GLU A 90 -1.29 -0.84 0.04
CA GLU A 90 -0.60 -1.34 -1.16
C GLU A 90 -0.88 -2.82 -1.44
N ALA A 91 -0.91 -3.65 -0.39
CA ALA A 91 -1.29 -5.05 -0.50
C ALA A 91 -2.74 -5.17 -0.98
N ARG A 92 -3.67 -4.44 -0.35
CA ARG A 92 -5.09 -4.45 -0.76
C ARG A 92 -5.30 -3.96 -2.18
N LEU A 93 -4.56 -2.94 -2.60
CA LEU A 93 -4.61 -2.45 -3.97
C LEU A 93 -4.12 -3.53 -4.95
N THR A 94 -2.98 -4.16 -4.66
CA THR A 94 -2.42 -5.23 -5.47
C THR A 94 -3.35 -6.45 -5.55
N GLU A 95 -4.04 -6.80 -4.47
CA GLU A 95 -5.08 -7.84 -4.48
C GLU A 95 -6.22 -7.51 -5.45
N ARG A 96 -6.65 -6.24 -5.52
CA ARG A 96 -7.80 -5.82 -6.34
C ARG A 96 -7.48 -5.68 -7.82
N ILE A 97 -6.32 -5.11 -8.15
CA ILE A 97 -5.98 -4.72 -9.53
C ILE A 97 -4.73 -5.43 -10.05
N GLY A 98 -4.22 -6.42 -9.32
CA GLY A 98 -3.08 -7.24 -9.70
C GLY A 98 -1.78 -6.44 -9.79
N ALA A 99 -0.93 -6.82 -10.74
CA ALA A 99 0.42 -6.28 -10.92
C ALA A 99 0.46 -4.76 -11.14
N VAL A 100 -0.62 -4.15 -11.63
CA VAL A 100 -0.74 -2.70 -11.80
C VAL A 100 -0.66 -1.98 -10.45
N GLY A 101 -1.28 -2.54 -9.39
CA GLY A 101 -1.23 -1.98 -8.04
C GLY A 101 0.19 -1.90 -7.48
N GLY A 102 1.03 -2.90 -7.80
CA GLY A 102 2.43 -2.93 -7.40
C GLY A 102 3.29 -1.81 -8.01
N LYS A 103 2.80 -1.09 -9.03
CA LYS A 103 3.52 0.06 -9.62
C LYS A 103 3.41 1.32 -8.77
N LEU A 104 2.45 1.40 -7.83
CA LEU A 104 2.22 2.59 -7.01
C LEU A 104 3.47 3.04 -6.21
N HIS A 105 4.26 2.09 -5.68
CA HIS A 105 5.45 2.43 -4.89
C HIS A 105 6.68 2.82 -5.73
N THR A 106 6.55 2.90 -7.07
CA THR A 106 7.67 3.26 -7.94
C THR A 106 8.19 4.66 -7.60
N ALA A 107 9.51 4.77 -7.41
CA ALA A 107 10.20 6.01 -7.05
C ALA A 107 9.69 6.69 -5.75
N ARG A 108 9.10 5.90 -4.83
CA ARG A 108 8.62 6.36 -3.53
C ARG A 108 9.37 5.66 -2.39
N SER A 109 9.52 6.38 -1.28
CA SER A 109 10.00 5.85 0.00
C SER A 109 8.95 6.10 1.08
N ARG A 110 9.03 5.36 2.18
CA ARG A 110 8.21 5.60 3.39
C ARG A 110 8.82 6.64 4.35
N ASN A 111 10.04 7.10 4.06
CA ASN A 111 10.68 8.23 4.79
C ASN A 111 10.01 9.55 4.41
#